data_AF-R7CHG6-F1
#
_entry.id   AF-R7CHG6-F1
#
_cell.length_a   1.000
_cell.length_b   1.000
_cell.length_c   1.000
_cell.angle_alpha   90.00
_cell.angle_beta   90.00
_cell.angle_gamma   90.00
#
_symmetry.space_group_name_H-M   'P 1'
#
loop_
_entity.id
_entity.type
_entity.pdbx_description
1 polymer ?
#
loop_
_entity_poly.entity_id
_entity_poly.type
_entity_poly.pdbx_seq_one_letter_code
_entity_poly.pdbx_strand_id
1 'polypeptide(L)'
;MKLPRLDGEEVLVIVFSSLMSQALFLALALVGLLVLEGLSTGNWFYAIVKFGWIASLSASVQIWPLPQTLLAGSLLGIGIYLLVNLTEKRAAKNEEIRENIIKSHQGLHGELPRLPIVVILILMSITGICEELLFRYVLIGLVLQLLSSLIGPIVASVIAAIISTILFCLVHT
;
A
#
# COMPACT_ATOMS: atom_id res chain seq x y z
N MET A 1 25.56 9.67 -14.70
CA MET A 1 26.34 10.16 -13.55
C MET A 1 25.99 9.31 -12.33
N LYS A 2 26.96 8.80 -11.57
CA LYS A 2 26.68 8.13 -10.28
C LYS A 2 26.44 9.23 -9.25
N LEU A 3 25.23 9.30 -8.70
CA LEU A 3 24.94 10.24 -7.61
C LEU A 3 25.77 9.84 -6.37
N PRO A 4 26.24 10.81 -5.57
CA PRO A 4 26.96 10.54 -4.34
C PRO A 4 26.05 9.79 -3.34
N ARG A 5 26.69 9.04 -2.43
CA ARG A 5 25.99 8.41 -1.30
C ARG A 5 25.40 9.50 -0.42
N LEU A 6 24.21 9.24 0.14
CA LEU A 6 23.56 10.12 1.10
C LEU A 6 24.40 10.23 2.37
N ASP A 7 24.38 11.39 3.00
CA ASP A 7 24.94 11.57 4.33
C ASP A 7 24.05 10.92 5.42
N GLY A 8 24.54 10.84 6.65
CA GLY A 8 23.79 10.21 7.75
C GLY A 8 22.53 10.98 8.17
N GLU A 9 22.52 12.30 8.03
CA GLU A 9 21.39 13.16 8.40
C GLU A 9 20.29 13.09 7.34
N GLU A 10 20.64 13.14 6.05
CA GLU A 10 19.78 12.93 4.89
C GLU A 10 19.08 11.57 4.98
N VAL A 11 19.83 10.50 5.31
CA VAL A 11 19.26 9.16 5.53
C VAL A 11 18.19 9.19 6.63
N LEU A 12 18.47 9.84 7.77
CA LEU A 12 17.53 9.92 8.89
C LEU A 12 16.27 10.73 8.53
N VAL A 13 16.42 11.84 7.81
CA VAL A 13 15.30 12.67 7.36
C VAL A 13 14.39 11.89 6.41
N ILE A 14 14.96 11.16 5.44
CA ILE A 14 14.18 10.34 4.49
C ILE A 14 13.45 9.21 5.23
N VAL A 15 14.14 8.51 6.13
CA VAL A 15 13.55 7.44 6.96
C VAL A 15 12.41 7.99 7.81
N PHE A 16 12.62 9.10 8.51
CA PHE A 16 11.63 9.69 9.39
C PHE A 16 10.40 10.19 8.61
N SER A 17 10.62 10.89 7.50
CA SER A 17 9.55 11.37 6.61
C SER A 17 8.71 10.20 6.08
N SER A 18 9.37 9.13 5.62
CA SER A 18 8.70 7.92 5.17
C SER A 18 7.88 7.27 6.29
N LEU A 19 8.47 7.08 7.47
CA LEU A 19 7.76 6.49 8.62
C LEU A 19 6.60 7.34 9.11
N MET A 20 6.70 8.67 9.05
CA MET A 20 5.62 9.57 9.44
C MET A 20 4.39 9.41 8.52
N SER A 21 4.62 9.30 7.21
CA SER A 21 3.55 9.01 6.25
C SER A 21 2.87 7.66 6.55
N GLN A 22 3.68 6.62 6.81
CA GLN A 22 3.13 5.30 7.15
C GLN A 22 2.43 5.28 8.50
N ALA A 23 2.87 6.06 9.48
CA ALA A 23 2.20 6.22 10.76
C ALA A 23 0.80 6.84 10.60
N LEU A 24 0.64 7.82 9.69
CA LEU A 24 -0.66 8.38 9.36
C LEU A 24 -1.59 7.33 8.74
N PHE A 25 -1.10 6.55 7.77
CA PHE A 25 -1.88 5.46 7.18
C PHE A 25 -2.28 4.42 8.21
N LEU A 26 -1.37 4.05 9.12
CA LEU A 26 -1.65 3.12 10.19
C LEU A 26 -2.71 3.67 11.16
N ALA A 27 -2.64 4.94 11.53
CA ALA A 27 -3.64 5.57 12.39
C ALA A 27 -5.04 5.55 11.74
N LEU A 28 -5.12 5.89 10.45
CA LEU A 28 -6.37 5.80 9.69
C LEU A 28 -6.88 4.36 9.57
N ALA A 29 -5.98 3.41 9.33
CA ALA A 29 -6.31 1.99 9.25
C ALA A 29 -6.87 1.47 10.58
N LEU A 30 -6.29 1.86 11.71
CA LEU A 30 -6.78 1.48 13.04
C LEU A 30 -8.20 2.00 13.28
N VAL A 31 -8.48 3.26 12.95
CA VAL A 31 -9.85 3.81 13.03
C VAL A 31 -10.79 3.03 12.12
N GLY A 32 -10.39 2.77 10.88
CA GLY A 32 -11.21 2.03 9.94
C GLY A 32 -11.43 0.56 10.33
N LEU A 33 -10.45 -0.11 10.97
CA LEU A 33 -10.59 -1.46 11.51
C LEU A 33 -11.66 -1.52 12.61
N LEU A 34 -11.66 -0.55 13.52
CA LEU A 34 -12.68 -0.44 14.57
C LEU A 34 -14.09 -0.27 13.97
N VAL A 35 -14.21 0.62 12.98
CA VAL A 35 -15.48 0.87 12.29
C VAL A 35 -15.94 -0.36 11.52
N LEU A 36 -15.03 -1.00 10.77
CA LEU A 36 -15.34 -2.18 9.98
C LEU A 36 -15.83 -3.33 10.86
N GLU A 37 -15.14 -3.62 11.96
CA GLU A 37 -15.53 -4.67 12.91
C GLU A 37 -16.85 -4.34 13.62
N GLY A 38 -17.05 -3.08 14.00
CA GLY A 38 -18.30 -2.62 14.61
C GLY A 38 -19.49 -2.78 13.67
N LEU A 39 -19.33 -2.43 12.39
CA LEU A 39 -20.37 -2.58 11.37
C LEU A 39 -20.62 -4.03 10.96
N SER A 40 -19.59 -4.88 10.94
CA SER A 40 -19.70 -6.29 10.52
C SER A 40 -20.39 -7.14 11.59
N THR A 41 -20.06 -6.92 12.86
CA THR A 41 -20.56 -7.72 13.99
C THR A 41 -21.78 -7.11 14.68
N GLY A 42 -22.02 -5.80 14.48
CA GLY A 42 -22.99 -5.02 15.26
C GLY A 42 -22.57 -4.81 16.72
N ASN A 43 -21.38 -5.26 17.13
CA ASN A 43 -20.91 -5.21 18.52
C ASN A 43 -19.70 -4.26 18.66
N TRP A 44 -20.01 -2.97 18.83
CA TRP A 44 -19.01 -1.92 19.03
C TRP A 44 -18.14 -2.11 20.27
N PHE A 45 -18.66 -2.70 21.34
CA PHE A 45 -17.88 -3.00 22.53
C PHE A 45 -16.79 -4.05 22.23
N TYR A 46 -17.13 -5.09 21.48
CA TYR A 46 -16.17 -6.10 21.04
C TYR A 46 -15.10 -5.50 20.12
N ALA A 47 -15.51 -4.63 19.18
CA ALA A 47 -14.59 -3.96 18.28
C ALA A 47 -13.57 -3.08 19.03
N ILE A 48 -14.02 -2.24 19.96
CA ILE A 48 -13.20 -1.23 20.64
C ILE A 48 -12.41 -1.81 21.83
N VAL A 49 -13.10 -2.50 22.74
CA VAL A 49 -12.51 -2.87 24.04
C VAL A 49 -11.80 -4.21 23.98
N LYS A 50 -12.34 -5.15 23.20
CA LYS A 50 -11.77 -6.50 23.05
C LYS A 50 -10.89 -6.65 21.81
N PHE A 51 -10.69 -5.57 21.06
CA PHE A 51 -9.88 -5.56 19.83
C PHE A 51 -10.30 -6.67 18.84
N GLY A 52 -11.61 -6.86 18.66
CA GLY A 52 -12.16 -7.95 17.85
C GLY A 52 -11.61 -8.03 16.42
N TRP A 53 -11.23 -6.88 15.87
CA TRP A 53 -10.61 -6.74 14.56
C TRP A 53 -9.27 -7.49 14.41
N ILE A 54 -8.57 -7.81 15.51
CA ILE A 54 -7.33 -8.62 15.46
C ILE A 54 -7.63 -10.03 14.97
N ALA A 55 -8.73 -10.63 15.45
CA ALA A 55 -9.12 -11.98 15.03
C ALA A 55 -9.54 -11.99 13.55
N SER A 56 -10.34 -11.00 13.13
CA SER A 56 -10.77 -10.82 11.74
C SER A 56 -9.59 -10.61 10.79
N LEU A 57 -8.60 -9.80 11.20
CA LEU A 57 -7.38 -9.56 10.42
C LEU A 57 -6.49 -10.80 10.37
N SER A 58 -6.34 -11.52 11.49
CA SER A 58 -5.58 -12.78 11.50
C SER A 58 -6.20 -13.81 10.56
N ALA A 59 -7.53 -13.93 10.56
CA ALA A 59 -8.24 -14.83 9.68
C ALA A 59 -8.05 -14.46 8.20
N SER A 60 -8.01 -13.16 7.86
CA SER A 60 -7.81 -12.74 6.46
C SER A 60 -6.41 -13.00 5.92
N VAL A 61 -5.39 -12.94 6.77
CA VAL A 61 -4.01 -13.25 6.35
C VAL A 61 -3.80 -14.76 6.17
N GLN A 62 -4.60 -15.59 6.85
CA GLN A 62 -4.46 -17.05 6.85
C GLN A 62 -5.27 -17.76 5.75
N ILE A 63 -5.93 -17.04 4.86
CA ILE A 63 -6.76 -17.65 3.80
C ILE A 63 -5.92 -18.58 2.91
N TRP A 64 -4.67 -18.20 2.62
CA TRP A 64 -3.75 -18.99 1.77
C TRP A 64 -2.54 -19.46 2.57
N PRO A 65 -2.04 -20.69 2.33
CA PRO A 65 -0.79 -21.17 2.91
C PRO A 65 0.38 -20.23 2.59
N LEU A 66 1.21 -19.94 3.60
CA LEU A 66 2.33 -19.01 3.49
C LEU A 66 3.22 -19.23 2.24
N PRO A 67 3.62 -20.48 1.87
CA PRO A 67 4.46 -20.67 0.69
C PRO A 67 3.79 -20.23 -0.62
N GLN A 68 2.47 -20.44 -0.74
CA GLN A 68 1.71 -20.07 -1.93
C GLN A 68 1.55 -18.55 -2.01
N THR A 69 1.26 -17.90 -0.88
CA THR A 69 1.17 -16.43 -0.78
C THR A 69 2.48 -15.77 -1.16
N LEU A 70 3.62 -16.25 -0.63
CA LEU A 70 4.95 -15.70 -0.94
C LEU A 70 5.31 -15.88 -2.41
N LEU A 71 5.02 -17.05 -2.99
CA LEU A 71 5.29 -17.33 -4.39
C LEU A 71 4.42 -16.47 -5.32
N ALA A 72 3.11 -16.37 -5.05
CA ALA A 72 2.19 -15.56 -5.83
C ALA A 72 2.56 -14.07 -5.75
N GLY A 73 2.84 -13.55 -4.55
CA GLY A 73 3.28 -12.18 -4.34
C GLY A 73 4.59 -11.87 -5.06
N SER A 74 5.57 -12.77 -4.99
CA SER A 74 6.86 -12.61 -5.66
C SER A 74 6.72 -12.62 -7.19
N LEU A 75 5.95 -13.55 -7.75
CA LEU A 75 5.69 -13.62 -9.19
C LEU A 75 4.96 -12.38 -9.70
N LEU A 76 3.97 -11.90 -8.96
CA LEU A 76 3.23 -10.69 -9.30
C LEU A 76 4.13 -9.45 -9.24
N GLY A 77 4.97 -9.33 -8.21
CA GLY A 77 5.96 -8.27 -8.10
C GLY A 77 6.95 -8.26 -9.27
N ILE A 78 7.48 -9.42 -9.66
CA ILE A 78 8.34 -9.55 -10.84
C ILE A 78 7.59 -9.15 -12.12
N GLY A 79 6.34 -9.58 -12.27
CA GLY A 79 5.51 -9.24 -13.41
C GLY A 79 5.29 -7.74 -13.57
N ILE A 80 4.93 -7.06 -12.47
CA ILE A 80 4.76 -5.59 -12.44
C ILE A 80 6.08 -4.90 -12.77
N TYR A 81 7.19 -5.32 -12.14
CA TYR A 81 8.51 -4.75 -12.41
C TYR A 81 8.88 -4.86 -13.90
N LEU A 82 8.69 -6.02 -14.51
CA LEU A 82 8.98 -6.23 -15.92
C LEU A 82 8.09 -5.36 -16.81
N LEU A 83 6.80 -5.24 -16.48
CA LEU A 83 5.87 -4.39 -17.21
C LEU A 83 6.30 -2.93 -17.15
N VAL A 84 6.58 -2.40 -15.97
CA VAL A 84 7.05 -1.01 -15.77
C VAL A 84 8.33 -0.75 -16.54
N ASN A 85 9.32 -1.65 -16.42
CA ASN A 85 10.60 -1.53 -17.13
C ASN A 85 10.41 -1.54 -18.66
N LEU A 86 9.51 -2.36 -19.18
CA LEU A 86 9.19 -2.38 -20.61
C LEU A 86 8.48 -1.11 -21.06
N THR A 87 7.53 -0.60 -20.28
CA THR A 87 6.82 0.64 -20.59
C THR A 87 7.75 1.85 -20.54
N GLU A 88 8.63 1.94 -19.55
CA GLU A 88 9.64 2.99 -19.45
C GLU A 88 10.62 2.95 -20.62
N LYS A 89 11.13 1.78 -20.99
CA LYS A 89 12.04 1.64 -22.16
C LYS A 89 11.37 2.06 -23.46
N ARG A 90 10.07 1.83 -23.61
CA ARG A 90 9.29 2.27 -24.78
C ARG A 90 9.07 3.79 -24.74
N ALA A 91 8.68 4.32 -23.59
CA ALA A 91 8.43 5.73 -23.36
C ALA A 91 9.69 6.60 -23.53
N ALA A 92 10.85 6.10 -23.10
CA ALA A 92 12.15 6.76 -23.21
C ALA A 92 12.67 6.93 -24.64
N LYS A 93 11.97 6.36 -25.64
CA LYS A 93 12.23 6.64 -27.07
C LYS A 93 11.78 8.05 -27.47
N ASN A 94 10.81 8.62 -26.75
CA ASN A 94 10.42 10.02 -26.90
C ASN A 94 11.27 10.87 -25.95
N GLU A 95 11.90 11.92 -26.48
CA GLU A 95 12.84 12.75 -25.76
C GLU A 95 12.19 13.56 -24.63
N GLU A 96 11.00 14.11 -24.88
CA GLU A 96 10.24 14.86 -23.88
C GLU A 96 9.80 13.97 -22.72
N ILE A 97 9.33 12.76 -23.03
CA ILE A 97 8.91 11.78 -22.02
C ILE A 97 10.11 11.24 -21.25
N ARG A 98 11.25 11.05 -21.91
CA ARG A 98 12.51 10.65 -21.27
C ARG A 98 12.96 11.68 -20.22
N GLU A 99 12.89 12.96 -20.54
CA GLU A 99 13.21 14.02 -19.57
C GLU A 99 12.24 14.05 -18.40
N ASN A 100 10.94 13.84 -18.64
CA ASN A 100 9.94 13.76 -17.57
C ASN A 100 10.15 12.54 -16.65
N ILE A 101 10.52 11.38 -17.21
CA ILE A 101 10.89 10.19 -16.41
C ILE A 101 12.15 10.47 -15.57
N ILE A 102 13.15 11.14 -16.15
CA ILE A 102 14.37 11.49 -15.40
C ILE A 102 14.03 12.47 -14.27
N LYS A 103 13.17 13.47 -14.51
CA LYS A 103 12.71 14.42 -13.50
C LYS A 103 11.89 13.74 -12.40
N SER A 104 10.99 12.82 -12.73
CA SER A 104 10.21 12.07 -11.71
C SER A 104 11.10 11.18 -10.84
N HIS A 105 12.21 10.68 -11.40
CA HIS A 105 13.23 9.94 -10.65
C HIS A 105 14.21 10.84 -9.88
N GLN A 106 14.18 12.16 -10.07
CA GLN A 106 15.01 13.13 -9.34
C GLN A 106 14.16 13.84 -8.27
N GLY A 107 14.03 13.21 -7.12
CA GLY A 107 13.30 13.70 -5.92
C GLY A 107 13.49 12.73 -4.75
N LEU A 108 12.59 12.67 -3.76
CA LEU A 108 12.57 11.63 -2.71
C LEU A 108 12.69 10.20 -3.29
N HIS A 109 12.15 9.97 -4.50
CA HIS A 109 12.29 8.72 -5.26
C HIS A 109 13.67 8.46 -5.88
N GLY A 110 14.51 9.48 -6.02
CA GLY A 110 15.93 9.35 -6.41
C GLY A 110 16.87 9.20 -5.21
N GLU A 111 16.39 9.50 -4.00
CA GLU A 111 17.14 9.37 -2.74
C GLU A 111 16.85 8.03 -2.07
N LEU A 112 15.60 7.56 -2.09
CA LEU A 112 15.21 6.25 -1.58
C LEU A 112 16.06 5.07 -2.12
N PRO A 113 16.37 4.97 -3.43
CA PRO A 113 17.25 3.93 -3.96
C PRO A 113 18.72 4.07 -3.54
N ARG A 114 19.13 5.23 -3.01
CA ARG A 114 20.48 5.48 -2.49
C ARG A 114 20.63 5.04 -1.03
N LEU A 115 19.53 4.70 -0.34
CA LEU A 115 19.57 4.17 1.01
C LEU A 115 20.26 2.78 1.06
N PRO A 116 20.79 2.37 2.23
CA PRO A 116 21.25 1.01 2.42
C PRO A 116 20.13 0.00 2.11
N ILE A 117 20.45 -1.09 1.41
CA ILE A 117 19.45 -2.06 0.94
C ILE A 117 18.58 -2.62 2.08
N VAL A 118 19.18 -2.81 3.27
CA VAL A 118 18.46 -3.28 4.47
C VAL A 118 17.39 -2.28 4.90
N VAL A 119 17.69 -0.98 4.85
CA VAL A 119 16.74 0.09 5.20
C VAL A 119 15.60 0.14 4.19
N ILE A 120 15.92 0.01 2.89
CA ILE A 120 14.90 -0.05 1.83
C ILE A 120 13.95 -1.21 2.07
N LEU A 121 14.47 -2.41 2.36
CA LEU A 121 13.65 -3.59 2.61
C LEU A 121 12.70 -3.39 3.79
N ILE A 122 13.18 -2.80 4.89
CA ILE A 122 12.35 -2.51 6.06
C ILE A 122 11.27 -1.48 5.73
N LEU A 123 11.65 -0.34 5.13
CA LEU A 123 10.72 0.71 4.79
C LEU A 123 9.65 0.22 3.82
N MET A 124 10.02 -0.48 2.75
CA MET A 124 9.06 -1.01 1.78
C MET A 124 8.15 -2.09 2.39
N SER A 125 8.65 -2.87 3.35
CA SER A 125 7.81 -3.83 4.06
C SER A 125 6.76 -3.12 4.93
N ILE A 126 7.16 -2.08 5.66
CA ILE A 126 6.25 -1.27 6.48
C ILE A 126 5.22 -0.59 5.58
N THR A 127 5.67 0.07 4.52
CA THR A 127 4.80 0.72 3.53
C THR A 127 3.78 -0.25 2.96
N GLY A 128 4.24 -1.41 2.49
CA GLY A 128 3.35 -2.44 1.95
C GLY A 128 2.30 -2.90 2.97
N ILE A 129 2.69 -3.13 4.23
CA ILE A 129 1.75 -3.52 5.29
C ILE A 129 0.72 -2.42 5.54
N CYS A 130 1.14 -1.17 5.70
CA CYS A 130 0.26 -0.04 6.00
C CYS A 130 -0.73 0.23 4.85
N GLU A 131 -0.24 0.22 3.61
CA GLU A 131 -1.07 0.45 2.42
C GLU A 131 -2.06 -0.70 2.18
N GLU A 132 -1.62 -1.95 2.29
CA GLU A 132 -2.51 -3.11 2.14
C GLU A 132 -3.57 -3.16 3.24
N LEU A 133 -3.19 -2.85 4.48
CA LEU A 133 -4.14 -2.79 5.58
C LEU A 133 -5.20 -1.71 5.36
N LEU A 134 -4.80 -0.49 4.98
CA LEU A 134 -5.73 0.63 4.80
C LEU A 134 -6.58 0.49 3.53
N PHE A 135 -5.93 0.34 2.36
CA PHE A 135 -6.60 0.46 1.08
C PHE A 135 -7.25 -0.85 0.62
N ARG A 136 -6.67 -2.01 0.93
CA ARG A 136 -7.19 -3.32 0.49
C ARG A 136 -8.03 -4.00 1.54
N TYR A 137 -7.63 -4.00 2.80
CA TYR A 137 -8.42 -4.65 3.84
C TYR A 137 -9.55 -3.73 4.33
N VAL A 138 -9.20 -2.58 4.92
CA VAL A 138 -10.17 -1.68 5.57
C VAL A 138 -11.11 -1.03 4.57
N LEU A 139 -10.58 -0.32 3.57
CA LEU A 139 -11.40 0.49 2.67
C LEU A 139 -12.34 -0.37 1.82
N ILE A 140 -11.84 -1.45 1.21
CA ILE A 140 -12.70 -2.39 0.47
C ILE A 140 -13.71 -3.04 1.40
N GLY A 141 -13.28 -3.48 2.58
CA GLY A 141 -14.18 -4.07 3.58
C GLY A 141 -15.33 -3.14 3.96
N LEU A 142 -15.04 -1.86 4.20
CA LEU A 142 -16.05 -0.85 4.54
C LEU A 142 -17.04 -0.63 3.40
N VAL A 143 -16.55 -0.46 2.17
CA VAL A 143 -17.43 -0.28 1.00
C VAL A 143 -18.31 -1.51 0.80
N LEU A 144 -17.75 -2.71 0.94
CA LEU A 144 -18.51 -3.95 0.87
C LEU A 144 -19.59 -4.02 1.95
N GLN A 145 -19.27 -3.69 3.19
CA GLN A 145 -20.24 -3.73 4.30
C GLN A 145 -21.40 -2.76 4.08
N LEU A 146 -21.14 -1.60 3.48
CA LEU A 146 -22.15 -0.56 3.24
C LEU A 146 -23.01 -0.84 2.00
N LEU A 147 -22.43 -1.39 0.93
CA LEU A 147 -23.09 -1.49 -0.37
C LEU A 147 -23.62 -2.88 -0.70
N SER A 148 -23.05 -3.95 -0.13
CA SER A 148 -23.39 -5.32 -0.57
C SER A 148 -24.87 -5.66 -0.38
N SER A 149 -25.52 -5.12 0.65
CA SER A 149 -26.96 -5.32 0.90
C SER A 149 -27.86 -4.55 -0.07
N LEU A 150 -27.37 -3.46 -0.66
CA LEU A 150 -28.15 -2.57 -1.54
C LEU A 150 -28.07 -2.97 -3.00
N ILE A 151 -26.87 -3.32 -3.47
CA ILE A 151 -26.57 -3.54 -4.91
C ILE A 151 -25.99 -4.93 -5.21
N GLY A 152 -25.90 -5.79 -4.19
CA GLY A 152 -25.32 -7.12 -4.30
C GLY A 152 -23.78 -7.13 -4.18
N PRO A 153 -23.20 -8.26 -3.73
CA PRO A 153 -21.78 -8.34 -3.38
C PRO A 153 -20.83 -8.20 -4.58
N ILE A 154 -21.25 -8.67 -5.77
CA ILE A 154 -20.41 -8.61 -6.98
C ILE A 154 -20.25 -7.16 -7.47
N VAL A 155 -21.35 -6.40 -7.53
CA VAL A 155 -21.27 -5.01 -7.98
C VAL A 155 -20.56 -4.15 -6.93
N ALA A 156 -20.84 -4.40 -5.65
CA ALA A 156 -20.15 -3.73 -4.54
C ALA A 156 -18.63 -3.96 -4.55
N SER A 157 -18.15 -5.17 -4.87
CA SER A 157 -16.71 -5.46 -4.92
C SER A 157 -15.99 -4.74 -6.06
N VAL A 158 -16.63 -4.62 -7.23
CA VAL A 158 -16.10 -3.84 -8.35
C VAL A 158 -15.99 -2.36 -7.98
N ILE A 159 -17.05 -1.79 -7.40
CA ILE A 159 -17.04 -0.40 -6.94
C ILE A 159 -15.98 -0.18 -5.87
N ALA A 160 -15.87 -1.10 -4.90
CA ALA A 160 -14.86 -1.04 -3.85
C ALA A 160 -13.43 -1.04 -4.41
N ALA A 161 -13.15 -1.89 -5.40
CA ALA A 161 -11.86 -1.92 -6.07
C ALA A 161 -11.55 -0.61 -6.82
N ILE A 162 -12.54 -0.02 -7.50
CA ILE A 162 -12.40 1.26 -8.19
C ILE A 162 -12.12 2.39 -7.19
N ILE A 163 -12.93 2.51 -6.13
CA ILE A 163 -12.77 3.55 -5.10
C ILE A 163 -11.39 3.42 -4.42
N SER A 164 -11.01 2.19 -4.04
CA SER A 164 -9.70 1.90 -3.45
C SER A 164 -8.56 2.33 -4.38
N THR A 165 -8.66 2.02 -5.67
CA THR A 165 -7.64 2.41 -6.66
C THR A 165 -7.56 3.92 -6.84
N ILE A 166 -8.70 4.61 -6.97
CA ILE A 166 -8.73 6.07 -7.13
C ILE A 166 -8.13 6.76 -5.90
N LEU A 167 -8.55 6.38 -4.70
CA LEU A 167 -8.03 6.97 -3.47
C LEU A 167 -6.55 6.66 -3.28
N PHE A 168 -6.12 5.44 -3.59
CA PHE A 168 -4.69 5.08 -3.59
C PHE A 168 -3.90 6.01 -4.51
N CYS A 169 -4.36 6.23 -5.75
CA CYS A 169 -3.69 7.15 -6.67
C CYS A 169 -3.66 8.60 -6.13
N LEU A 170 -4.78 9.13 -5.63
CA LEU A 170 -4.89 10.51 -5.15
C LEU A 170 -4.02 10.81 -3.93
N VAL A 171 -3.72 9.81 -3.11
CA VAL A 171 -2.84 9.99 -1.95
C VAL A 171 -1.35 10.03 -2.36
N HIS A 172 -1.03 9.56 -3.57
CA HIS A 172 0.34 9.49 -4.11
C HIS A 172 0.62 10.49 -5.23
N THR A 173 -0.33 11.37 -5.56
CA THR A 173 -0.14 12.52 -6.47
C THR A 173 0.40 13.73 -5.72
#